data_AF-A0A6B3F3Y9-F1
#
_entry.id   AF-A0A6B3F3Y9-F1
#
_cell.length_a   1.000
_cell.length_b   1.000
_cell.length_c   1.000
_cell.angle_alpha   90.00
_cell.angle_beta   90.00
_cell.angle_gamma   90.00
#
_symmetry.space_group_name_H-M   'P 1'
#
loop_
_entity.id
_entity.type
_entity.pdbx_description
1 polymer ?
#
loop_
_entity_poly.entity_id
_entity_poly.type
_entity_poly.pdbx_seq_one_letter_code
_entity_poly.pdbx_strand_id
1 'polypeptide(L)'
;LQFDNWQWLSLTLAAPVVVWGGWPFHRATWTNLRHGAATMDTLVSIGTLAAFGWSLWALFLGDAGMPHMRHGFDLTVDPDQGTSTIYLEVAAGVIGFLLLGRYLEARSKRSAGAALRALLELGAKDVGVLRDGREVRVPVGSLRVGDRFVVRPGEKVATDGTVAEGASALDASMLTGESLPVDVGPGDAVTGATVNVSGRLVVEA
;
A
#
# COMPACT_ATOMS: atom_id res chain seq x y z
N LEU A 1 -4.99 39.44 -1.89
CA LEU A 1 -4.26 40.35 -2.79
C LEU A 1 -4.66 40.00 -4.23
N GLN A 2 -5.60 40.73 -4.81
CA GLN A 2 -5.96 40.58 -6.23
C GLN A 2 -5.20 41.64 -7.02
N PHE A 3 -4.18 41.21 -7.73
CA PHE A 3 -3.40 42.02 -8.67
C PHE A 3 -3.97 41.84 -10.09
N ASP A 4 -3.59 42.72 -11.01
CA ASP A 4 -4.11 42.64 -12.38
C ASP A 4 -3.79 41.28 -13.01
N ASN A 5 -4.80 40.65 -13.63
CA ASN A 5 -4.73 39.32 -14.25
C ASN A 5 -4.56 38.13 -13.28
N TRP A 6 -4.88 38.28 -11.98
CA TRP A 6 -4.79 37.18 -11.01
C TRP A 6 -5.55 35.91 -11.46
N GLN A 7 -6.66 36.09 -12.17
CA GLN A 7 -7.53 35.02 -12.65
C GLN A 7 -6.83 34.11 -13.68
N TRP A 8 -5.93 34.66 -14.49
CA TRP A 8 -5.11 33.90 -15.45
C TRP A 8 -4.01 33.10 -14.76
N LEU A 9 -3.44 33.64 -13.67
CA LEU A 9 -2.50 32.89 -12.83
C LEU A 9 -3.23 31.73 -12.12
N SER A 10 -4.40 31.98 -11.55
CA SER A 10 -5.24 30.95 -10.92
C SER A 10 -5.59 29.84 -11.89
N LEU A 11 -5.95 30.15 -13.15
CA LEU A 11 -6.19 29.15 -14.18
C LEU A 11 -4.93 28.32 -14.47
N THR A 12 -3.79 28.97 -14.61
CA THR A 12 -2.50 28.32 -14.89
C THR A 12 -2.08 27.36 -13.77
N LEU A 13 -2.37 27.70 -12.51
CA LEU A 13 -2.07 26.85 -11.35
C LEU A 13 -3.11 25.73 -11.16
N ALA A 14 -4.40 26.00 -11.41
CA ALA A 14 -5.47 25.03 -11.23
C ALA A 14 -5.51 23.99 -12.37
N ALA A 15 -5.17 24.37 -13.60
CA ALA A 15 -5.26 23.47 -14.76
C ALA A 15 -4.43 22.19 -14.62
N PRO A 16 -3.15 22.20 -14.18
CA PRO A 16 -2.40 20.97 -13.91
C PRO A 16 -3.02 20.12 -12.81
N VAL A 17 -3.57 20.75 -11.75
CA VAL A 17 -4.22 20.03 -10.66
C VAL A 17 -5.46 19.30 -11.17
N VAL A 18 -6.30 19.98 -11.95
CA VAL A 18 -7.53 19.39 -12.49
C VAL A 18 -7.25 18.35 -13.56
N VAL A 19 -6.44 18.69 -14.56
CA VAL A 19 -6.21 17.81 -15.71
C VAL A 19 -5.30 16.64 -15.37
N TRP A 20 -4.16 16.90 -14.71
CA TRP A 20 -3.17 15.86 -14.42
C TRP A 20 -3.39 15.21 -13.07
N GLY A 21 -3.58 16.01 -12.02
CA GLY A 21 -3.91 15.50 -10.68
C GLY A 21 -5.27 14.77 -10.63
N GLY A 22 -6.27 15.28 -11.37
CA GLY A 22 -7.59 14.69 -11.51
C GLY A 22 -7.66 13.47 -12.44
N TRP A 23 -6.64 13.23 -13.27
CA TRP A 23 -6.64 12.19 -14.30
C TRP A 23 -7.06 10.79 -13.80
N PRO A 24 -6.57 10.29 -12.64
CA PRO A 24 -6.98 8.98 -12.14
C PRO A 24 -8.48 8.88 -11.86
N PHE A 25 -9.10 9.96 -11.36
CA PHE A 25 -10.53 10.02 -11.08
C PHE A 25 -11.33 10.03 -12.38
N HIS A 26 -10.98 10.88 -13.34
CA HIS A 26 -11.65 10.96 -14.64
C HIS A 26 -11.59 9.63 -15.40
N ARG A 27 -10.44 8.97 -15.41
CA ARG A 27 -10.26 7.66 -16.02
C ARG A 27 -11.11 6.58 -15.35
N ALA A 28 -11.17 6.58 -14.02
CA ALA A 28 -12.00 5.65 -13.25
C ALA A 28 -13.49 5.88 -13.55
N THR A 29 -13.95 7.14 -13.57
CA THR A 29 -15.31 7.52 -13.95
C THR A 29 -15.67 7.05 -15.35
N TRP A 30 -14.81 7.30 -16.34
CA TRP A 30 -15.05 6.86 -17.71
C TRP A 30 -15.19 5.34 -17.82
N THR A 31 -14.36 4.61 -17.07
CA THR A 31 -14.43 3.16 -17.02
C THR A 31 -15.72 2.69 -16.34
N ASN A 32 -16.11 3.28 -15.21
CA ASN A 32 -17.32 2.90 -14.48
C ASN A 32 -18.60 3.21 -15.26
N LEU A 33 -18.64 4.36 -15.95
CA LEU A 33 -19.76 4.74 -16.81
C LEU A 33 -19.99 3.73 -17.94
N ARG A 34 -18.93 3.21 -18.57
CA ARG A 34 -19.04 2.15 -19.60
C ARG A 34 -19.66 0.86 -19.07
N HIS A 35 -19.60 0.63 -17.77
CA HIS A 35 -20.18 -0.54 -17.10
C HIS A 35 -21.47 -0.21 -16.35
N GLY A 36 -22.04 0.99 -16.55
CA GLY A 36 -23.28 1.41 -15.88
C GLY A 36 -23.16 1.62 -14.36
N ALA A 37 -21.94 1.79 -13.84
CA ALA A 37 -21.69 1.98 -12.42
C ALA A 37 -21.34 3.44 -12.09
N ALA A 38 -21.79 3.92 -10.92
CA ALA A 38 -21.41 5.22 -10.36
C ALA A 38 -20.68 5.03 -9.03
N THR A 39 -19.54 5.70 -8.87
CA THR A 39 -18.71 5.61 -7.66
C THR A 39 -18.34 7.01 -7.15
N MET A 40 -17.62 7.07 -6.01
CA MET A 40 -17.03 8.32 -5.50
C MET A 40 -16.29 9.09 -6.61
N ASP A 41 -15.52 8.38 -7.44
CA ASP A 41 -14.75 8.98 -8.53
C ASP A 41 -15.65 9.67 -9.56
N THR A 42 -16.84 9.12 -9.83
CA THR A 42 -17.84 9.74 -10.72
C THR A 42 -18.30 11.10 -10.22
N LEU A 43 -18.66 11.21 -8.95
CA LEU A 43 -19.09 12.48 -8.35
C LEU A 43 -17.96 13.52 -8.41
N VAL A 44 -16.74 13.11 -8.05
CA VAL A 44 -15.55 13.98 -8.07
C VAL A 44 -15.25 14.46 -9.48
N SER A 45 -15.26 13.56 -10.45
CA SER A 45 -14.98 13.87 -11.85
C SER A 45 -16.00 14.85 -12.41
N ILE A 46 -17.30 14.62 -12.17
CA ILE A 46 -18.35 15.51 -12.67
C ILE A 46 -18.26 16.89 -12.01
N GLY A 47 -18.14 16.96 -10.68
CA GLY A 47 -18.09 18.24 -9.97
C GLY A 47 -16.87 19.08 -10.32
N THR A 48 -15.69 18.46 -10.42
CA THR A 48 -14.44 19.17 -10.76
C THR A 48 -14.42 19.63 -12.22
N LEU A 49 -14.92 18.81 -13.17
CA LEU A 49 -15.04 19.21 -14.57
C LEU A 49 -16.12 20.28 -14.78
N ALA A 50 -17.24 20.22 -14.06
CA ALA A 50 -18.26 21.25 -14.13
C ALA A 50 -17.74 22.61 -13.62
N ALA A 51 -17.07 22.61 -12.46
CA ALA A 51 -16.46 23.82 -11.89
C ALA A 51 -15.34 24.39 -12.80
N PHE A 52 -14.48 23.52 -13.33
CA PHE A 52 -13.40 23.94 -14.23
C PHE A 52 -13.94 24.42 -15.59
N GLY A 53 -14.92 23.72 -16.17
CA GLY A 53 -15.57 24.08 -17.43
C GLY A 53 -16.32 25.40 -17.35
N TRP A 54 -17.08 25.64 -16.25
CA TRP A 54 -17.71 26.93 -16.00
C TRP A 54 -16.66 28.06 -15.89
N SER A 55 -15.59 27.81 -15.13
CA SER A 55 -14.52 28.80 -14.96
C SER A 55 -13.83 29.15 -16.27
N LEU A 56 -13.59 28.16 -17.14
CA LEU A 56 -13.08 28.39 -18.49
C LEU A 56 -14.06 29.22 -19.33
N TRP A 57 -15.35 28.89 -19.30
CA TRP A 57 -16.35 29.66 -20.03
C TRP A 57 -16.40 31.11 -19.55
N ALA A 58 -16.44 31.35 -18.23
CA ALA A 58 -16.45 32.68 -17.64
C ALA A 58 -15.18 33.50 -17.97
N LEU A 59 -14.01 32.85 -18.01
CA LEU A 59 -12.72 33.50 -18.30
C LEU A 59 -12.53 33.88 -19.77
N PHE A 60 -12.98 33.03 -20.69
CA PHE A 60 -12.71 33.21 -22.12
C PHE A 60 -13.87 33.85 -22.90
N LEU A 61 -15.12 33.62 -22.46
CA LEU A 61 -16.34 34.03 -23.17
C LEU A 61 -17.24 34.94 -22.33
N GLY A 62 -16.97 35.07 -21.03
CA GLY A 62 -17.70 35.95 -20.12
C GLY A 62 -16.88 37.17 -19.70
N ASP A 63 -17.43 37.93 -18.76
CA ASP A 63 -16.84 39.17 -18.26
C ASP A 63 -15.65 38.93 -17.30
N ALA A 64 -15.40 37.68 -16.89
CA ALA A 64 -14.36 37.34 -15.92
C ALA A 64 -12.93 37.46 -16.46
N GLY A 65 -12.77 37.51 -17.80
CA GLY A 65 -11.48 37.73 -18.46
C GLY A 65 -11.02 39.19 -18.48
N MET A 66 -11.90 40.14 -18.15
CA MET A 66 -11.62 41.58 -18.28
C MET A 66 -10.59 42.08 -17.26
N PRO A 67 -9.68 43.00 -17.65
CA PRO A 67 -8.77 43.66 -16.70
C PRO A 67 -9.55 44.43 -15.62
N HIS A 68 -9.08 44.39 -14.37
CA HIS A 68 -9.70 44.97 -13.15
C HIS A 68 -10.88 44.22 -12.53
N MET A 69 -11.21 43.02 -13.02
CA MET A 69 -12.22 42.18 -12.38
C MET A 69 -11.72 41.73 -11.00
N ARG A 70 -12.40 42.18 -9.95
CA ARG A 70 -12.12 41.85 -8.55
C ARG A 70 -13.23 40.98 -7.99
N HIS A 71 -12.85 39.86 -7.41
CA HIS A 71 -13.78 38.95 -6.76
C HIS A 71 -13.95 39.38 -5.30
N GLY A 72 -15.02 40.08 -4.98
CA GLY A 72 -15.37 40.39 -3.59
C GLY A 72 -15.84 39.12 -2.88
N PHE A 73 -15.44 38.90 -1.63
CA PHE A 73 -16.12 37.93 -0.78
C PHE A 73 -17.42 38.56 -0.30
N ASP A 74 -18.51 38.32 -1.02
CA ASP A 74 -19.84 38.79 -0.66
C ASP A 74 -20.69 37.64 -0.11
N LEU A 75 -21.40 37.89 0.99
CA LEU A 75 -22.26 36.88 1.64
C LEU A 75 -23.61 36.75 0.94
N THR A 76 -23.94 37.69 0.06
CA THR A 76 -25.18 37.76 -0.72
C THR A 76 -24.92 37.53 -2.20
N VAL A 77 -25.66 36.59 -2.79
CA VAL A 77 -25.58 36.32 -4.24
C VAL A 77 -26.33 37.43 -4.97
N ASP A 78 -25.58 38.34 -5.59
CA ASP A 78 -26.15 39.35 -6.48
C ASP A 78 -26.32 38.72 -7.89
N PRO A 79 -27.55 38.61 -8.43
CA PRO A 79 -27.81 37.95 -9.72
C PRO A 79 -27.02 38.55 -10.89
N ASP A 80 -26.64 39.83 -10.80
CA ASP A 80 -25.93 40.58 -11.83
C ASP A 80 -24.42 40.27 -11.88
N GLN A 81 -23.87 39.55 -10.88
CA GLN A 81 -22.45 39.18 -10.78
C GLN A 81 -22.19 37.68 -11.04
N GLY A 82 -23.22 36.91 -11.41
CA GLY A 82 -23.13 35.47 -11.60
C GLY A 82 -22.22 35.04 -12.75
N THR A 83 -22.09 35.86 -13.79
CA THR A 83 -21.25 35.58 -14.98
C THR A 83 -19.76 35.74 -14.72
N SER A 84 -19.38 36.36 -13.61
CA SER A 84 -17.99 36.69 -13.29
C SER A 84 -17.37 35.78 -12.21
N THR A 85 -18.12 34.81 -11.70
CA THR A 85 -17.64 33.91 -10.64
C THR A 85 -16.88 32.71 -11.21
N ILE A 86 -15.58 32.65 -10.93
CA ILE A 86 -14.71 31.48 -11.18
C ILE A 86 -14.69 30.54 -9.97
N TYR A 87 -14.59 29.24 -10.22
CA TYR A 87 -14.58 28.16 -9.21
C TYR A 87 -13.34 27.28 -9.31
N LEU A 88 -12.22 27.85 -9.78
CA LEU A 88 -10.96 27.14 -9.98
C LEU A 88 -10.39 26.61 -8.66
N GLU A 89 -10.55 27.37 -7.58
CA GLU A 89 -10.15 27.00 -6.23
C GLU A 89 -10.95 25.81 -5.69
N VAL A 90 -12.23 25.69 -6.06
CA VAL A 90 -13.07 24.56 -5.66
C VAL A 90 -12.59 23.30 -6.37
N ALA A 91 -12.39 23.37 -7.69
CA ALA A 91 -11.90 22.24 -8.47
C ALA A 91 -10.51 21.76 -8.00
N ALA A 92 -9.57 22.70 -7.81
CA ALA A 92 -8.23 22.40 -7.34
C ALA A 92 -8.22 21.91 -5.88
N GLY A 93 -9.01 22.52 -5.00
CA GLY A 93 -9.12 22.16 -3.59
C GLY A 93 -9.67 20.74 -3.41
N VAL A 94 -10.77 20.41 -4.09
CA VAL A 94 -11.37 19.06 -4.03
C VAL A 94 -10.36 17.99 -4.46
N ILE A 95 -9.68 18.18 -5.59
CA ILE A 95 -8.67 17.22 -6.07
C ILE A 95 -7.50 17.14 -5.10
N GLY A 96 -7.01 18.29 -4.60
CA GLY A 96 -5.92 18.34 -3.65
C GLY A 96 -6.21 17.56 -2.36
N PHE A 97 -7.37 17.78 -1.74
CA PHE A 97 -7.77 17.06 -0.53
C PHE A 97 -7.96 15.57 -0.77
N LEU A 98 -8.52 15.16 -1.91
CA LEU A 98 -8.70 13.75 -2.24
C LEU A 98 -7.37 13.04 -2.51
N LEU A 99 -6.44 13.68 -3.21
CA LEU A 99 -5.10 13.15 -3.42
C LEU A 99 -4.34 13.03 -2.09
N LEU A 100 -4.45 14.03 -1.21
CA LEU A 100 -3.89 13.97 0.13
C LEU A 100 -4.48 12.81 0.94
N GLY A 101 -5.81 12.64 0.91
CA GLY A 101 -6.49 11.52 1.56
C GLY A 101 -6.00 10.17 1.06
N ARG A 102 -5.94 9.97 -0.26
CA ARG A 102 -5.42 8.74 -0.88
C ARG A 102 -3.94 8.50 -0.54
N TYR A 103 -3.14 9.55 -0.45
CA TYR A 103 -1.73 9.44 -0.02
C TYR A 103 -1.62 8.96 1.43
N LEU A 104 -2.37 9.57 2.35
CA LEU A 104 -2.39 9.17 3.75
C LEU A 104 -2.87 7.72 3.91
N GLU A 105 -3.92 7.34 3.19
CA GLU A 105 -4.44 5.96 3.16
C GLU A 105 -3.37 4.97 2.67
N ALA A 106 -2.72 5.27 1.54
CA ALA A 106 -1.68 4.43 0.96
C ALA A 106 -0.45 4.31 1.86
N ARG A 107 -0.10 5.36 2.61
CA ARG A 107 0.98 5.34 3.60
C ARG A 107 0.63 4.40 4.75
N SER A 108 -0.57 4.51 5.30
CA SER A 108 -1.04 3.66 6.40
C SER A 108 -1.08 2.18 5.99
N LYS A 109 -1.62 1.87 4.81
CA LYS A 109 -1.65 0.51 4.25
C LYS A 109 -0.26 -0.07 4.04
N ARG A 110 0.69 0.74 3.56
CA ARG A 110 2.09 0.31 3.38
C ARG A 110 2.77 -0.05 4.71
N SER A 111 2.54 0.74 5.75
CA SER A 111 3.10 0.46 7.08
C SER A 111 2.56 -0.85 7.65
N ALA A 112 1.25 -1.09 7.55
CA ALA A 112 0.65 -2.35 8.00
C ALA A 112 1.16 -3.55 7.20
N GLY A 113 1.28 -3.41 5.88
CA GLY A 113 1.82 -4.46 5.01
C GLY A 113 3.28 -4.82 5.29
N ALA A 114 4.10 -3.84 5.69
CA ALA A 114 5.50 -4.09 6.04
C ALA A 114 5.65 -4.96 7.30
N ALA A 115 4.82 -4.72 8.32
CA ALA A 115 4.82 -5.54 9.54
C ALA A 115 4.43 -6.99 9.24
N LEU A 116 3.39 -7.21 8.43
CA LEU A 116 3.00 -8.55 7.99
C LEU A 116 4.11 -9.25 7.19
N ARG A 117 4.80 -8.54 6.31
CA ARG A 117 5.95 -9.10 5.57
C ARG A 117 7.11 -9.47 6.50
N ALA A 118 7.42 -8.64 7.49
CA ALA A 118 8.46 -8.96 8.48
C ALA A 118 8.13 -10.22 9.29
N LEU A 119 6.85 -10.43 9.61
CA LEU A 119 6.37 -11.68 10.23
C LEU A 119 6.55 -12.90 9.31
N LEU A 120 6.36 -12.75 8.00
CA LEU A 120 6.58 -13.83 7.03
C LEU A 120 8.07 -14.14 6.81
N GLU A 121 8.94 -13.15 6.96
CA GLU A 121 10.39 -13.31 6.79
C GLU A 121 11.10 -13.96 7.99
N LEU A 122 10.38 -14.22 9.08
CA LEU A 122 10.89 -14.94 10.25
C LEU A 122 11.16 -16.44 9.98
N GLY A 123 10.80 -17.00 8.82
CA GLY A 123 11.17 -18.37 8.43
C GLY A 123 12.68 -18.56 8.19
N ALA A 124 13.17 -19.79 8.32
CA ALA A 124 14.57 -20.11 7.98
C ALA A 124 14.80 -19.92 6.48
N LYS A 125 15.70 -19.02 6.09
CA LYS A 125 15.99 -18.72 4.68
C LYS A 125 17.00 -19.72 4.06
N ASP A 126 17.93 -20.19 4.88
CA ASP A 126 18.95 -21.17 4.53
C ASP A 126 18.95 -22.33 5.52
N VAL A 127 19.42 -23.49 5.08
CA VAL A 127 19.55 -24.70 5.89
C VAL A 127 20.89 -25.38 5.59
N GLY A 128 21.51 -26.00 6.60
CA GLY A 128 22.72 -26.82 6.41
C GLY A 128 22.34 -28.28 6.11
N VAL A 129 22.42 -28.70 4.86
CA VAL A 129 22.16 -30.10 4.46
C VAL A 129 23.44 -30.92 4.57
N LEU A 130 23.36 -32.12 5.15
CA LEU A 130 24.43 -33.10 5.21
C LEU A 130 24.47 -33.89 3.90
N ARG A 131 25.52 -33.68 3.11
CA ARG A 131 25.82 -34.46 1.89
C ARG A 131 27.23 -35.04 2.00
N ASP A 132 27.35 -36.35 1.84
CA ASP A 132 28.64 -37.07 1.90
C ASP A 132 29.46 -36.76 3.17
N GLY A 133 28.76 -36.64 4.31
CA GLY A 133 29.38 -36.33 5.61
C GLY A 133 29.84 -34.88 5.79
N ARG A 134 29.54 -33.99 4.84
CA ARG A 134 29.82 -32.55 4.93
C ARG A 134 28.54 -31.73 4.96
N GLU A 135 28.55 -30.67 5.76
CA GLU A 135 27.46 -29.72 5.80
C GLU A 135 27.59 -28.70 4.66
N VAL A 136 26.55 -28.55 3.85
CA VAL A 136 26.46 -27.57 2.76
C VAL A 136 25.24 -26.69 3.00
N ARG A 137 25.44 -25.38 3.09
CA ARG A 137 24.33 -24.42 3.20
C ARG A 137 23.63 -24.27 1.85
N VAL A 138 22.33 -24.48 1.83
CA VAL A 138 21.47 -24.29 0.67
C VAL A 138 20.20 -23.53 1.05
N PRO A 139 19.54 -22.82 0.11
CA PRO A 139 18.25 -22.19 0.38
C PRO A 139 17.20 -23.22 0.78
N VAL A 140 16.30 -22.88 1.71
CA VAL A 140 15.24 -23.81 2.19
C VAL A 140 14.41 -24.38 1.04
N GLY A 141 14.12 -23.58 0.01
CA GLY A 141 13.34 -24.03 -1.16
C GLY A 141 14.05 -25.05 -2.06
N SER A 142 15.30 -25.40 -1.77
CA SER A 142 16.06 -26.43 -2.48
C SER A 142 16.18 -27.74 -1.69
N LEU A 143 15.65 -27.81 -0.46
CA LEU A 143 15.48 -29.06 0.28
C LEU A 143 14.57 -30.01 -0.51
N ARG A 144 14.96 -31.27 -0.55
CA ARG A 144 14.17 -32.35 -1.12
C ARG A 144 13.79 -33.34 -0.03
N VAL A 145 12.67 -34.04 -0.21
CA VAL A 145 12.27 -35.15 0.66
C VAL A 145 13.41 -36.18 0.74
N GLY A 146 13.76 -36.60 1.94
CA GLY A 146 14.88 -37.48 2.25
C GLY A 146 16.22 -36.77 2.45
N ASP A 147 16.31 -35.45 2.23
CA ASP A 147 17.53 -34.70 2.59
C ASP A 147 17.67 -34.68 4.12
N ARG A 148 18.89 -34.94 4.61
CA ARG A 148 19.23 -34.79 6.02
C ARG A 148 19.81 -33.43 6.27
N PHE A 149 19.22 -32.66 7.17
CA PHE A 149 19.69 -31.32 7.50
C PHE A 149 19.92 -31.12 8.98
N VAL A 150 20.84 -30.22 9.29
CA VAL A 150 21.25 -29.88 10.64
C VAL A 150 20.40 -28.72 11.15
N VAL A 151 19.91 -28.86 12.38
CA VAL A 151 19.27 -27.78 13.14
C VAL A 151 20.07 -27.53 14.40
N ARG A 152 20.66 -26.35 14.53
CA ARG A 152 21.43 -25.95 15.72
C ARG A 152 20.52 -25.32 16.79
N PRO A 153 20.97 -25.23 18.05
CA PRO A 153 20.25 -24.48 19.07
C PRO A 153 20.04 -23.02 18.63
N GLY A 154 18.82 -22.53 18.79
CA GLY A 154 18.35 -21.22 18.33
C GLY A 154 17.91 -21.17 16.85
N GLU A 155 18.16 -22.21 16.05
CA GLU A 155 17.71 -22.27 14.66
C GLU A 155 16.29 -22.84 14.56
N LYS A 156 15.58 -22.43 13.50
CA LYS A 156 14.27 -22.99 13.17
C LYS A 156 14.41 -24.28 12.39
N VAL A 157 13.53 -25.23 12.66
CA VAL A 157 13.37 -26.42 11.83
C VAL A 157 12.88 -25.97 10.45
N ALA A 158 13.62 -26.34 9.41
CA ALA A 158 13.43 -25.79 8.06
C ALA A 158 12.13 -26.28 7.39
N THR A 159 11.72 -27.52 7.66
CA THR A 159 10.51 -28.16 7.14
C THR A 159 10.06 -29.28 8.08
N ASP A 160 8.88 -29.85 7.85
CA ASP A 160 8.42 -31.01 8.60
C ASP A 160 9.32 -32.21 8.32
N GLY A 161 9.52 -33.07 9.29
CA GLY A 161 10.43 -34.21 9.12
C GLY A 161 10.47 -35.12 10.33
N THR A 162 11.45 -36.00 10.34
CA THR A 162 11.71 -36.92 11.47
C THR A 162 13.14 -36.74 11.95
N VAL A 163 13.36 -36.73 13.27
CA VAL A 163 14.71 -36.66 13.84
C VAL A 163 15.47 -37.94 13.49
N ALA A 164 16.57 -37.80 12.75
CA ALA A 164 17.49 -38.88 12.44
C ALA A 164 18.55 -39.05 13.54
N GLU A 165 19.09 -37.95 14.08
CA GLU A 165 20.15 -37.98 15.11
C GLU A 165 20.04 -36.80 16.08
N GLY A 166 20.50 -37.02 17.32
CA GLY A 166 20.53 -36.02 18.39
C GLY A 166 19.27 -36.02 19.25
N ALA A 167 19.28 -35.20 20.30
CA ALA A 167 18.16 -34.96 21.18
C ALA A 167 18.13 -33.48 21.59
N SER A 168 16.94 -32.88 21.62
CA SER A 168 16.76 -31.50 22.05
C SER A 168 15.31 -31.22 22.45
N ALA A 169 15.00 -29.97 22.79
CA ALA A 169 13.65 -29.49 23.03
C ALA A 169 13.28 -28.49 21.92
N LEU A 170 12.08 -28.62 21.37
CA LEU A 170 11.54 -27.71 20.36
C LEU A 170 10.50 -26.78 20.99
N ASP A 171 10.69 -25.48 20.79
CA ASP A 171 9.69 -24.47 21.09
C ASP A 171 8.68 -24.38 19.93
N ALA A 172 7.48 -24.88 20.19
CA ALA A 172 6.34 -24.85 19.28
C ALA A 172 5.31 -23.76 19.66
N SER A 173 5.62 -22.86 20.58
CA SER A 173 4.70 -21.81 21.08
C SER A 173 4.08 -20.97 19.96
N MET A 174 4.84 -20.72 18.89
CA MET A 174 4.37 -19.97 17.71
C MET A 174 3.32 -20.72 16.87
N LEU A 175 3.23 -22.05 16.98
CA LEU A 175 2.32 -22.91 16.19
C LEU A 175 1.19 -23.49 17.03
N THR A 176 1.52 -24.00 18.23
CA THR A 176 0.56 -24.69 19.11
C THR A 176 0.03 -23.79 20.23
N GLY A 177 0.74 -22.70 20.56
CA GLY A 177 0.44 -21.84 21.71
C GLY A 177 0.86 -22.41 23.06
N GLU A 178 1.52 -23.58 23.08
CA GLU A 178 2.04 -24.18 24.32
C GLU A 178 3.37 -23.53 24.72
N SER A 179 3.45 -23.04 25.96
CA SER A 179 4.61 -22.29 26.45
C SER A 179 5.81 -23.16 26.83
N LEU A 180 5.62 -24.48 26.99
CA LEU A 180 6.68 -25.40 27.37
C LEU A 180 7.27 -26.05 26.12
N PRO A 181 8.60 -25.99 25.93
CA PRO A 181 9.26 -26.74 24.86
C PRO A 181 9.03 -28.25 24.99
N VAL A 182 8.90 -28.91 23.84
CA VAL A 182 8.66 -30.36 23.76
C VAL A 182 9.98 -31.07 23.48
N ASP A 183 10.35 -32.04 24.32
CA ASP A 183 11.53 -32.87 24.11
C ASP A 183 11.34 -33.81 22.91
N VAL A 184 12.36 -33.89 22.05
CA VAL A 184 12.38 -34.75 20.85
C VAL A 184 13.71 -35.49 20.74
N GLY A 185 13.64 -36.72 20.24
CA GLY A 185 14.79 -37.58 19.96
C GLY A 185 14.62 -38.38 18.67
N PRO A 186 15.56 -39.29 18.35
CA PRO A 186 15.56 -40.02 17.09
C PRO A 186 14.29 -40.84 16.89
N GLY A 187 13.64 -40.65 15.73
CA GLY A 187 12.36 -41.27 15.39
C GLY A 187 11.14 -40.39 15.65
N ASP A 188 11.28 -39.29 16.40
CA ASP A 188 10.17 -38.36 16.64
C ASP A 188 9.94 -37.43 15.45
N ALA A 189 8.66 -37.12 15.20
CA ALA A 189 8.27 -36.15 14.18
C ALA A 189 8.51 -34.72 14.66
N VAL A 190 8.96 -33.86 13.75
CA VAL A 190 9.20 -32.43 14.00
C VAL A 190 8.45 -31.58 12.99
N THR A 191 7.93 -30.45 13.44
CA THR A 191 7.20 -29.49 12.60
C THR A 191 8.13 -28.35 12.20
N GLY A 192 8.09 -27.97 10.93
CA GLY A 192 8.77 -26.80 10.40
C GLY A 192 8.35 -25.52 11.14
N ALA A 193 9.23 -24.53 11.14
CA ALA A 193 9.10 -23.25 11.84
C ALA A 193 9.10 -23.30 13.39
N THR A 194 9.13 -24.48 14.01
CA THR A 194 9.49 -24.63 15.44
C THR A 194 10.94 -24.23 15.67
N VAL A 195 11.27 -23.74 16.87
CA VAL A 195 12.63 -23.29 17.21
C VAL A 195 13.32 -24.35 18.07
N ASN A 196 14.50 -24.78 17.66
CA ASN A 196 15.32 -25.69 18.44
C ASN A 196 15.97 -24.96 19.63
N VAL A 197 15.86 -25.47 20.86
CA VAL A 197 16.25 -24.73 22.07
C VAL A 197 17.65 -25.09 22.59
N SER A 198 18.05 -26.37 22.57
CA SER A 198 19.16 -26.84 23.41
C SER A 198 20.29 -27.57 22.69
N GLY A 199 19.99 -28.65 21.97
CA GLY A 199 20.93 -29.63 21.40
C GLY A 199 20.91 -29.61 19.88
N ARG A 200 21.98 -30.11 19.25
CA ARG A 200 22.02 -30.23 17.78
C ARG A 200 21.16 -31.40 17.33
N LEU A 201 20.27 -31.16 16.37
CA LEU A 201 19.46 -32.18 15.71
C LEU A 201 19.91 -32.38 14.27
N VAL A 202 19.78 -33.60 13.78
CA VAL A 202 19.74 -33.92 12.35
C VAL A 202 18.34 -34.40 12.03
N VAL A 203 17.68 -33.73 11.10
CA VAL A 203 16.31 -34.02 10.69
C VAL A 203 16.32 -34.50 9.24
N GLU A 204 15.55 -35.54 8.95
CA GLU A 204 15.27 -36.02 7.61
C GLU A 204 13.94 -35.42 7.13
N ALA A 205 13.99 -34.69 6.00
CA ALA A 205 12.85 -33.99 5.39
C ALA A 205 11.85 -34.91 4.69
#